data_AF-A0A9P6XDD9-F1
#
_entry.id   AF-A0A9P6XDD9-F1
#
_cell.length_a   1.000
_cell.length_b   1.000
_cell.length_c   1.000
_cell.angle_alpha   90.00
_cell.angle_beta   90.00
_cell.angle_gamma   90.00
#
_symmetry.space_group_name_H-M   'P 1'
#
loop_
_entity.id
_entity.type
_entity.pdbx_description
1 polymer ?
#
loop_
_entity_poly.entity_id
_entity_poly.type
_entity_poly.pdbx_seq_one_letter_code
_entity_poly.pdbx_strand_id
1 'polypeptide(L)'
;MSTHSAANANRQYGQLKSLKCVFCNVEKPLDAFSQTQIAKATYNPYAPPSYNKKPKTITCKQCTSSQNTHLTCMICAKTLPLEKFAKNQRRNAEKARCIKCNKKREEEDVWASEADTDSEDEFDF
;
A
#
# COMPACT_ATOMS: atom_id res chain seq x y z
N MET A 1 -30.42 -28.24 21.93
CA MET A 1 -29.41 -27.72 20.98
C MET A 1 -30.11 -26.74 20.05
N SER A 2 -30.07 -25.45 20.37
CA SER A 2 -30.77 -24.41 19.61
C SER A 2 -29.88 -23.95 18.46
N THR A 3 -30.27 -24.30 17.23
CA THR A 3 -29.57 -23.90 16.01
C THR A 3 -29.96 -22.47 15.63
N HIS A 4 -29.11 -21.50 15.98
CA HIS A 4 -29.24 -20.14 15.51
C HIS A 4 -28.89 -20.07 14.02
N SER A 5 -29.88 -20.30 13.17
CA SER A 5 -29.74 -20.11 11.71
C SER A 5 -29.75 -18.62 11.40
N ALA A 6 -28.62 -18.08 10.94
CA ALA A 6 -28.48 -16.71 10.44
C ALA A 6 -29.13 -16.53 9.05
N ALA A 7 -30.42 -16.85 8.94
CA ALA A 7 -31.14 -16.93 7.67
C ALA A 7 -31.48 -15.57 7.03
N ASN A 8 -30.93 -14.45 7.50
CA ASN A 8 -31.34 -13.13 7.03
C ASN A 8 -30.22 -12.09 6.84
N ALA A 9 -28.95 -12.52 6.77
CA ALA A 9 -27.81 -11.60 6.64
C ALA A 9 -27.66 -10.94 5.25
N ASN A 10 -28.54 -11.22 4.28
CA ASN A 10 -28.35 -10.81 2.88
C ASN A 10 -29.51 -10.04 2.24
N ARG A 11 -30.48 -9.57 3.04
CA ARG A 11 -31.57 -8.72 2.55
C ARG A 11 -31.29 -7.27 2.92
N GLN A 12 -30.55 -6.53 2.08
CA GLN A 12 -30.71 -5.07 1.89
C GLN A 12 -29.65 -4.50 0.92
N TYR A 13 -29.57 -5.02 -0.30
CA TYR A 13 -29.13 -4.18 -1.42
C TYR A 13 -30.39 -3.58 -2.04
N GLY A 14 -30.76 -2.37 -1.60
CA GLY A 14 -31.70 -1.55 -2.34
C GLY A 14 -31.11 -1.24 -3.71
N GLN A 15 -31.36 -2.13 -4.67
CA GLN A 15 -31.45 -1.97 -6.13
C GLN A 15 -30.49 -1.00 -6.86
N LEU A 16 -29.29 -0.72 -6.35
CA LEU A 16 -28.29 0.00 -7.13
C LEU A 16 -27.78 -0.93 -8.25
N LYS A 17 -28.06 -0.59 -9.51
CA LYS A 17 -27.59 -1.36 -10.69
C LYS A 17 -26.24 -0.85 -11.20
N SER A 18 -26.00 0.45 -11.05
CA SER A 18 -24.80 1.15 -11.52
C SER A 18 -24.42 2.26 -10.54
N LEU A 19 -23.15 2.67 -10.60
CA LEU A 19 -22.62 3.83 -9.87
C LEU A 19 -21.81 4.70 -10.83
N LYS A 20 -21.83 6.02 -10.62
CA LYS A 20 -21.04 6.98 -11.38
C LYS A 20 -19.71 7.23 -10.68
N CYS A 21 -18.60 7.06 -11.40
CA CYS A 21 -17.28 7.38 -10.88
C CYS A 21 -17.00 8.88 -10.96
N VAL A 22 -16.52 9.50 -9.88
CA VAL A 22 -16.17 10.94 -9.84
C VAL A 22 -15.00 11.32 -10.74
N PHE A 23 -14.06 10.39 -11.01
CA PHE A 23 -12.87 10.69 -11.80
C PHE A 23 -13.11 10.60 -13.30
N CYS A 24 -13.64 9.47 -13.79
CA CYS A 24 -13.92 9.30 -15.22
C CYS A 24 -15.32 9.79 -15.63
N ASN A 25 -16.19 10.14 -14.67
CA ASN A 25 -17.58 10.56 -14.92
C ASN A 25 -18.45 9.56 -15.68
N VAL A 26 -18.04 8.29 -15.76
CA VAL A 26 -18.78 7.21 -16.43
C VAL A 26 -19.63 6.44 -15.42
N GLU A 27 -20.88 6.15 -15.78
CA GLU A 27 -21.72 5.17 -15.09
C GLU A 27 -21.24 3.75 -15.42
N LYS A 28 -20.92 2.98 -14.39
CA LYS A 28 -20.43 1.62 -14.53
C LYS A 28 -21.25 0.65 -13.68
N PRO A 29 -21.32 -0.63 -14.05
CA PRO A 29 -21.94 -1.65 -13.22
C PRO A 29 -21.21 -1.80 -11.87
N LEU A 30 -21.89 -2.36 -10.87
CA LEU A 30 -21.36 -2.44 -9.50
C LEU A 30 -20.02 -3.20 -9.41
N ASP A 31 -19.81 -4.22 -10.23
CA ASP A 31 -18.57 -5.01 -10.27
C ASP A 31 -17.33 -4.17 -10.65
N ALA A 32 -17.53 -3.03 -11.30
CA ALA A 32 -16.47 -2.05 -11.58
C ALA A 32 -16.02 -1.26 -10.33
N PHE A 33 -16.69 -1.44 -9.19
CA PHE A 33 -16.39 -0.78 -7.91
C PHE A 33 -15.98 -1.80 -6.84
N SER A 34 -15.23 -1.37 -5.83
CA SER A 34 -14.92 -2.23 -4.68
C SER A 34 -16.15 -2.40 -3.78
N GLN A 35 -16.22 -3.50 -3.03
CA GLN A 35 -17.31 -3.74 -2.08
C GLN A 35 -17.45 -2.62 -1.05
N THR A 36 -16.33 -2.02 -0.64
CA THR A 36 -16.31 -0.86 0.26
C THR A 36 -16.94 0.39 -0.38
N GLN A 37 -16.72 0.63 -1.67
CA GLN A 37 -17.33 1.74 -2.41
C GLN A 37 -18.82 1.50 -2.64
N ILE A 38 -19.22 0.27 -2.95
CA ILE A 38 -20.63 -0.11 -3.09
C ILE A 38 -21.35 0.07 -1.76
N ALA A 39 -20.82 -0.48 -0.66
CA ALA A 39 -21.40 -0.32 0.68
C ALA A 39 -21.49 1.14 1.14
N LYS A 40 -20.54 1.99 0.71
CA LYS A 40 -20.58 3.44 0.97
C LYS A 40 -21.71 4.14 0.21
N ALA A 41 -22.01 3.68 -1.01
CA ALA A 41 -23.07 4.22 -1.85
C ALA A 41 -24.46 3.70 -1.48
N THR A 42 -24.53 2.48 -0.94
CA THR A 42 -25.78 1.88 -0.48
C THR A 42 -26.30 2.56 0.79
N TYR A 43 -27.62 2.75 0.86
CA TYR A 43 -28.29 3.25 2.04
C TYR A 43 -28.08 2.31 3.24
N ASN A 44 -27.61 2.85 4.36
CA ASN A 44 -27.45 2.10 5.60
C ASN A 44 -28.49 2.58 6.65
N PRO A 45 -29.51 1.77 7.00
CA PRO A 45 -30.56 2.16 7.94
C PRO A 45 -30.07 2.33 9.38
N TYR A 46 -28.92 1.73 9.73
CA TYR A 46 -28.31 1.83 11.06
C TYR A 46 -27.34 3.00 11.18
N ALA A 47 -27.05 3.70 10.08
CA ALA A 47 -26.17 4.86 10.10
C ALA A 47 -26.95 6.11 10.57
N PRO A 48 -26.26 7.09 11.20
CA PRO A 48 -26.88 8.37 11.55
C PRO A 48 -27.55 9.01 10.32
N PRO A 49 -28.66 9.77 10.47
CA PRO A 49 -29.36 10.39 9.34
C PRO A 49 -28.45 11.29 8.47
N SER A 50 -27.42 11.88 9.07
CA SER A 50 -26.42 12.70 8.38
C SER A 50 -25.50 11.89 7.46
N TYR A 51 -25.33 10.59 7.70
CA TYR A 51 -24.48 9.74 6.88
C TYR A 51 -25.10 9.50 5.50
N ASN A 52 -26.37 9.12 5.44
CA ASN A 52 -27.05 8.82 4.17
C ASN A 52 -27.34 10.08 3.33
N LYS A 53 -27.54 11.25 3.97
CA LYS A 53 -27.79 12.52 3.28
C LYS A 53 -26.56 13.13 2.62
N LYS A 54 -25.35 12.75 3.04
CA LYS A 54 -24.10 13.34 2.52
C LYS A 54 -23.76 12.75 1.15
N PRO A 55 -23.43 13.59 0.14
CA PRO A 55 -22.96 13.09 -1.15
C PRO A 55 -21.68 12.28 -0.96
N LYS A 56 -21.65 11.07 -1.53
CA LYS A 56 -20.53 10.15 -1.40
C LYS A 56 -19.65 10.24 -2.65
N THR A 57 -18.37 10.47 -2.44
CA THR A 57 -17.37 10.34 -3.50
C THR A 57 -17.11 8.86 -3.77
N ILE A 58 -17.48 8.41 -4.97
CA ILE A 58 -17.36 7.02 -5.41
C ILE A 58 -16.39 6.92 -6.59
N THR A 59 -15.49 5.93 -6.54
CA THR A 59 -14.41 5.77 -7.51
C THR A 59 -14.37 4.32 -8.01
N CYS A 60 -14.31 4.12 -9.33
CA CYS A 60 -14.21 2.77 -9.90
C CYS A 60 -12.79 2.20 -9.71
N LYS A 61 -12.67 0.87 -9.76
CA LYS A 61 -11.40 0.14 -9.59
C LYS A 61 -10.29 0.62 -10.54
N GLN A 62 -10.64 1.03 -11.76
CA GLN A 62 -9.68 1.55 -12.74
C GLN A 62 -9.17 2.95 -12.38
N CYS A 63 -9.99 3.78 -11.74
CA CYS A 63 -9.60 5.13 -11.34
C CYS A 63 -9.03 5.19 -9.92
N THR A 64 -9.25 4.17 -9.10
CA THR A 64 -8.60 4.05 -7.79
C THR A 64 -7.14 3.72 -8.00
N SER A 65 -6.23 4.58 -7.50
CA SER A 65 -4.79 4.33 -7.53
C SER A 65 -4.49 2.95 -6.93
N SER A 66 -3.89 2.07 -7.73
CA SER A 66 -3.39 0.79 -7.23
C SER A 66 -2.24 1.03 -6.25
N GLN A 67 -2.16 0.20 -5.22
CA GLN A 67 -0.95 0.14 -4.39
C GLN A 67 0.20 -0.40 -5.24
N ASN A 68 1.33 0.29 -5.26
CA ASN A 68 2.53 -0.20 -5.95
C ASN A 68 3.03 -1.44 -5.22
N THR A 69 2.93 -2.61 -5.85
CA THR A 69 3.36 -3.90 -5.27
C THR A 69 4.84 -4.21 -5.54
N HIS A 70 5.45 -3.47 -6.47
CA HIS A 70 6.81 -3.68 -6.93
C HIS A 70 7.56 -2.34 -7.00
N LEU A 71 8.89 -2.43 -6.83
CA LEU A 71 9.82 -1.31 -7.00
C LEU A 71 11.02 -1.78 -7.83
N THR A 72 11.62 -0.85 -8.56
CA THR A 72 12.84 -1.09 -9.33
C THR A 72 14.04 -0.62 -8.54
N CYS A 73 15.02 -1.51 -8.35
CA CYS A 73 16.24 -1.16 -7.65
C CYS A 73 17.15 -0.30 -8.52
N MET A 74 17.60 0.86 -8.02
CA MET A 74 18.49 1.77 -8.77
C MET A 74 19.91 1.22 -9.03
N ILE A 75 20.35 0.20 -8.27
CA ILE A 75 21.71 -0.34 -8.36
C ILE A 75 21.77 -1.52 -9.33
N CYS A 76 20.82 -2.45 -9.22
CA CYS A 76 20.80 -3.66 -10.05
C CYS A 76 19.74 -3.65 -11.16
N ALA A 77 18.97 -2.56 -11.28
CA ALA A 77 17.87 -2.37 -12.25
C ALA A 77 16.76 -3.44 -12.21
N LYS A 78 16.71 -4.29 -11.18
CA LYS A 78 15.69 -5.35 -11.05
C LYS A 78 14.41 -4.80 -10.43
N THR A 79 13.28 -5.09 -11.07
CA THR A 79 11.94 -4.90 -10.49
C THR A 79 11.63 -6.07 -9.56
N LEU A 80 11.42 -5.77 -8.28
CA LEU A 80 11.25 -6.75 -7.21
C LEU A 80 10.04 -6.37 -6.35
N PRO A 81 9.43 -7.32 -5.63
CA PRO A 81 8.29 -7.03 -4.75
C PRO A 81 8.73 -6.19 -3.55
N LEU A 82 7.77 -5.48 -2.93
CA LEU A 82 8.03 -4.58 -1.80
C LEU A 82 8.73 -5.25 -0.60
N GLU A 83 8.60 -6.57 -0.39
CA GLU A 83 9.31 -7.25 0.71
C GLU A 83 10.83 -7.26 0.52
N LYS A 84 11.32 -7.08 -0.71
CA LYS A 84 12.76 -6.99 -1.01
C LYS A 84 13.33 -5.58 -0.84
N PHE A 85 12.53 -4.65 -0.34
CA PHE A 85 12.91 -3.27 -0.05
C PHE A 85 12.56 -2.89 1.41
N ALA A 86 13.41 -2.07 2.02
CA ALA A 86 13.17 -1.52 3.33
C ALA A 86 11.92 -0.61 3.33
N LYS A 87 11.14 -0.61 4.43
CA LYS A 87 9.84 0.09 4.51
C LYS A 87 9.95 1.60 4.20
N ASN A 88 11.03 2.24 4.65
CA ASN A 88 11.31 3.66 4.41
C ASN A 88 11.53 3.98 2.91
N GLN A 89 12.07 3.05 2.13
CA GLN A 89 12.31 3.24 0.70
C GLN A 89 11.04 3.11 -0.14
N ARG A 90 9.96 2.53 0.39
CA ARG A 90 8.73 2.26 -0.39
C ARG A 90 7.98 3.51 -0.83
N ARG A 91 8.21 4.64 -0.13
CA ARG A 91 7.65 5.95 -0.49
C ARG A 91 8.43 6.67 -1.59
N ASN A 92 9.72 6.38 -1.73
CA ASN A 92 10.64 7.04 -2.68
C ASN A 92 11.16 6.00 -3.69
N ALA A 93 10.28 5.60 -4.62
CA ALA A 93 10.55 4.53 -5.57
C ALA A 93 11.80 4.78 -6.45
N GLU A 94 12.07 6.04 -6.82
CA GLU A 94 13.18 6.41 -7.71
C GLU A 94 14.58 6.12 -7.14
N LYS A 95 14.71 6.13 -5.80
CA LYS A 95 16.00 5.95 -5.08
C LYS A 95 16.04 4.64 -4.30
N ALA A 96 15.11 3.72 -4.57
CA ALA A 96 14.99 2.47 -3.84
C ALA A 96 16.16 1.51 -4.16
N ARG A 97 16.71 0.88 -3.12
CA ARG A 97 17.78 -0.12 -3.22
C ARG A 97 17.29 -1.43 -2.61
N CYS A 98 17.38 -2.53 -3.35
CA CYS A 98 16.96 -3.81 -2.79
C CYS A 98 17.86 -4.19 -1.60
N ILE A 99 17.32 -4.98 -0.66
CA ILE A 99 18.01 -5.40 0.56
C ILE A 99 19.37 -6.03 0.25
N LYS A 100 19.49 -6.78 -0.86
CA LYS A 100 20.76 -7.37 -1.30
C LYS A 100 21.83 -6.32 -1.64
N CYS A 101 21.44 -5.25 -2.34
CA CYS A 101 22.36 -4.17 -2.70
C CYS A 101 22.75 -3.32 -1.48
N ASN A 102 21.84 -3.15 -0.51
CA ASN A 102 22.18 -2.50 0.75
C ASN A 102 23.22 -3.32 1.52
N LYS A 103 22.98 -4.63 1.70
CA LYS A 103 23.92 -5.52 2.41
C LYS A 103 25.30 -5.52 1.77
N LYS A 104 25.37 -5.60 0.43
CA LYS A 104 26.65 -5.54 -0.29
C LYS A 104 27.41 -4.23 -0.02
N ARG A 105 26.71 -3.09 0.01
CA ARG A 105 27.32 -1.80 0.34
C ARG A 105 27.84 -1.77 1.78
N GLU A 106 27.07 -2.28 2.73
CA GLU A 106 27.48 -2.34 4.14
C GLU A 106 28.74 -3.21 4.30
N GLU A 107 28.85 -4.31 3.56
CA GLU A 107 30.05 -5.17 3.57
C GLU A 107 31.27 -4.48 2.95
N GLU A 108 31.10 -3.68 1.89
CA GLU A 108 32.18 -2.92 1.24
C GLU A 108 32.66 -1.73 2.09
N ASP A 109 31.76 -1.03 2.79
CA ASP A 109 32.10 0.12 3.65
C ASP A 109 32.90 -0.30 4.91
N VAL A 110 32.76 -1.54 5.38
CA VAL A 110 33.46 -2.05 6.60
C VAL A 110 34.93 -2.36 6.35
N TRP A 111 35.34 -2.65 5.11
CA TRP A 111 36.76 -2.91 4.79
C TRP A 111 37.59 -1.64 4.59
N ALA A 112 36.95 -0.46 4.57
CA ALA A 112 37.61 0.83 4.33
C ALA A 112 38.14 1.51 5.61
N SER A 113 37.93 0.93 6.80
CA SER A 113 38.59 1.42 8.03
C SER A 113 39.99 0.80 8.13
N GLU A 114 40.96 1.52 7.55
CA GLU A 114 42.38 1.31 7.79
C GLU A 114 42.69 1.29 9.29
N ALA A 115 43.39 0.25 9.74
CA ALA A 115 43.84 0.12 11.12
C ALA A 115 44.98 1.12 11.36
N ASP A 116 44.76 2.11 12.22
CA ASP A 116 45.82 2.96 12.79
C ASP A 116 46.84 2.05 13.49
N THR A 117 47.91 1.72 12.75
CA THR A 117 49.06 1.01 13.30
C THR A 117 49.98 2.05 13.92
N ASP A 118 49.81 2.20 15.23
CA ASP A 118 50.81 2.45 16.27
C ASP A 118 52.23 2.87 15.83
N SER A 119 52.64 4.08 16.24
CA SER A 119 54.06 4.47 16.29
C SER A 119 54.38 4.96 17.71
N GLU A 120 54.73 4.02 18.59
CA GLU A 120 55.40 4.28 19.86
C GLU A 120 56.87 4.66 19.57
N ASP A 121 57.18 5.96 19.53
CA ASP A 121 58.57 6.42 19.59
C ASP A 121 58.91 6.81 21.04
N GLU A 122 59.43 5.82 21.77
CA GLU A 122 60.11 5.96 23.05
C GLU A 122 61.50 6.59 22.82
N PHE A 123 61.68 7.86 23.21
CA PHE A 123 63.01 8.48 23.34
C PHE A 123 63.25 8.90 24.79
N ASP A 124 64.10 8.12 25.44
CA ASP A 124 64.69 8.35 26.76
C ASP A 124 65.74 9.50 26.67
N PHE A 125 65.64 10.51 27.54
CA PHE A 125 66.72 11.47 27.84
C PHE A 125 66.65 11.95 29.30
#